data_AF-A0A2M7YXR9-F1
#
_entry.id   AF-A0A2M7YXR9-F1
#
_cell.length_a   1.000
_cell.length_b   1.000
_cell.length_c   1.000
_cell.angle_alpha   90.00
_cell.angle_beta   90.00
_cell.angle_gamma   90.00
#
_symmetry.space_group_name_H-M   'P 1'
#
loop_
_entity.id
_entity.type
_entity.pdbx_description
1 polymer ?
#
loop_
_entity_poly.entity_id
_entity_poly.type
_entity_poly.pdbx_seq_one_letter_code
_entity_poly.pdbx_strand_id
1 'polypeptide(L)'
;MLHSQVDLQRLGELQVSAADEESAVESQQTALRSYEHRLRELIEICRSSGITPIFATQPALYGDGIDEPTGVDLGRIKMGEHINGHLKWEILQMYNRATEEVAADSSCLRIVLGDRMPKSSRYFYDYHHFNNAGCARVADIVAEELTPYLKARALDLEQASGHDPR
;
A
#
# COMPACT_ATOMS: atom_id res chain seq x y z
N MET A 1 -14.16 1.03 15.36
CA MET A 1 -14.07 1.93 14.18
C MET A 1 -15.40 1.78 13.45
N LEU A 2 -16.20 2.84 13.30
CA LEU A 2 -17.45 2.77 12.52
C LEU A 2 -17.09 2.76 11.03
N HIS A 3 -17.45 1.71 10.30
CA HIS A 3 -17.24 1.59 8.86
C HIS A 3 -18.44 2.22 8.14
N SER A 4 -18.46 3.55 8.08
CA SER A 4 -19.44 4.30 7.29
C SER A 4 -18.75 4.89 6.07
N GLN A 5 -19.50 5.01 4.97
CA GLN A 5 -19.01 5.70 3.78
C GLN A 5 -18.51 7.10 4.14
N VAL A 6 -17.29 7.42 3.75
CA VAL A 6 -16.73 8.75 3.99
C VAL A 6 -17.38 9.76 3.04
N ASP A 7 -17.85 10.88 3.58
CA ASP A 7 -18.34 12.02 2.81
C ASP A 7 -17.22 13.06 2.70
N LEU A 8 -16.44 12.96 1.62
CA LEU A 8 -15.27 13.82 1.39
C LEU A 8 -15.61 15.31 1.40
N GLN A 9 -16.81 15.68 0.95
CA GLN A 9 -17.24 17.07 0.83
C GLN A 9 -17.49 17.72 2.20
N ARG A 10 -17.60 16.93 3.27
CA ARG A 10 -17.86 17.41 4.64
C ARG A 10 -16.63 17.48 5.52
N LEU A 11 -15.47 17.02 5.05
CA LEU A 11 -14.25 16.94 5.87
C LEU A 11 -13.60 18.31 6.10
N GLY A 12 -13.88 19.28 5.22
CA GLY A 12 -13.18 20.56 5.21
C GLY A 12 -11.74 20.44 4.73
N GLU A 13 -11.07 21.58 4.59
CA GLU A 13 -9.68 21.66 4.14
C GLU A 13 -8.75 22.11 5.28
N LEU A 14 -7.50 21.66 5.23
CA LEU A 14 -6.43 22.06 6.13
C LEU A 14 -5.12 22.24 5.35
N GLN A 15 -4.48 23.40 5.55
CA GLN A 15 -3.07 23.58 5.25
C GLN A 15 -2.25 23.27 6.50
N VAL A 16 -1.24 22.43 6.36
CA VAL A 16 -0.36 22.03 7.46
C VAL A 16 0.89 22.91 7.44
N SER A 17 1.41 23.26 8.62
CA SER A 17 2.65 24.03 8.71
C SER A 17 3.87 23.13 8.50
N ALA A 18 4.97 23.69 8.00
CA ALA A 18 6.21 22.94 7.83
C ALA A 18 6.72 22.31 9.14
N ALA A 19 6.49 22.98 10.28
CA ALA A 19 6.85 22.47 11.60
C ALA A 19 6.01 21.25 12.00
N ASP A 20 4.70 21.25 11.69
CA ASP A 20 3.82 20.11 11.94
C ASP A 20 4.19 18.92 11.03
N GLU A 21 4.54 19.18 9.76
CA GLU A 21 5.00 18.14 8.85
C GLU A 21 6.30 17.48 9.35
N GLU A 22 7.30 18.30 9.71
CA GLU A 22 8.58 17.81 10.24
C GLU A 22 8.38 16.99 11.51
N SER A 23 7.60 17.51 12.47
CA SER A 23 7.31 16.81 13.72
C SER A 23 6.57 15.49 13.49
N ALA A 24 5.61 15.46 12.56
CA ALA A 24 4.87 14.27 12.23
C ALA A 24 5.79 13.20 11.60
N VAL A 25 6.67 13.57 10.67
CA VAL A 25 7.65 12.68 10.04
C VAL A 25 8.66 12.14 11.06
N GLU A 26 9.20 13.00 11.92
CA GLU A 26 10.16 12.60 12.96
C GLU A 26 9.54 11.61 13.94
N SER A 27 8.27 11.81 14.31
CA SER A 27 7.56 10.91 15.24
C SER A 27 7.42 9.47 14.72
N GLN A 28 7.50 9.25 13.40
CA GLN A 28 7.37 7.92 12.81
C GLN A 28 8.64 7.08 12.87
N GLN A 29 9.80 7.69 13.13
CA GLN A 29 11.11 7.03 12.96
C GLN A 29 11.27 5.75 13.79
N THR A 30 10.84 5.78 15.06
CA THR A 30 10.90 4.59 15.93
C THR A 30 9.95 3.50 15.44
N ALA A 31 8.72 3.86 15.06
CA ALA A 31 7.73 2.90 14.56
C ALA A 31 8.14 2.27 13.22
N LEU A 32 8.79 3.04 12.34
CA LEU A 32 9.32 2.56 11.06
C LEU A 32 10.41 1.51 11.25
N ARG A 33 11.39 1.77 12.12
CA ARG A 33 12.42 0.77 12.43
C ARG A 33 11.82 -0.53 12.96
N SER A 34 10.83 -0.44 13.85
CA SER A 34 10.12 -1.62 14.36
C SER A 34 9.24 -2.29 13.31
N TYR A 35 8.67 -1.55 12.37
CA TYR A 35 7.92 -2.09 11.24
C TYR A 35 8.82 -2.88 10.30
N GLU A 36 9.93 -2.28 9.87
CA GLU A 36 10.96 -2.92 9.06
C GLU A 36 11.49 -4.22 9.66
N HIS A 37 11.74 -4.23 10.97
CA HIS A 37 12.17 -5.44 11.68
C HIS A 37 11.12 -6.55 11.54
N ARG A 38 9.84 -6.24 11.79
CA ARG A 38 8.74 -7.20 11.66
C ARG A 38 8.57 -7.72 10.24
N LEU A 39 8.79 -6.90 9.21
CA LEU A 39 8.74 -7.36 7.82
C LEU A 39 9.80 -8.43 7.55
N ARG A 40 11.03 -8.20 8.04
CA ARG A 40 12.13 -9.17 7.91
C ARG A 40 11.85 -10.46 8.69
N GLU A 41 11.29 -10.35 9.90
CA GLU A 41 10.85 -11.54 10.65
C GLU A 41 9.78 -12.35 9.92
N LEU A 42 8.79 -11.69 9.30
CA LEU A 42 7.76 -12.36 8.51
C LEU A 42 8.36 -13.13 7.32
N ILE A 43 9.37 -12.56 6.66
CA ILE A 43 10.09 -13.25 5.58
C ILE A 43 10.74 -14.55 6.08
N GLU A 44 11.44 -14.49 7.20
CA GLU A 44 12.12 -15.66 7.77
C GLU A 44 11.13 -16.74 8.23
N ILE A 45 10.00 -16.33 8.83
CA ILE A 45 8.91 -17.25 9.20
C ILE A 45 8.32 -17.93 7.95
N CYS A 46 8.03 -17.17 6.90
CA CYS A 46 7.54 -17.73 5.64
C CYS A 46 8.53 -18.73 5.05
N ARG A 47 9.80 -18.34 4.93
CA ARG A 47 10.85 -19.18 4.30
C ARG A 47 11.13 -20.46 5.07
N SER A 48 11.24 -20.38 6.40
CA SER A 48 11.41 -21.57 7.25
C SER A 48 10.22 -22.52 7.17
N SER A 49 9.06 -22.03 6.76
CA SER A 49 7.84 -22.81 6.51
C SER A 49 7.65 -23.23 5.04
N GLY A 50 8.62 -22.99 4.16
CA GLY A 50 8.51 -23.30 2.73
C GLY A 50 7.53 -22.39 1.96
N ILE A 51 7.13 -21.26 2.54
CA ILE A 51 6.23 -20.27 1.94
C ILE A 51 7.07 -19.17 1.30
N THR A 52 6.72 -18.79 0.07
CA THR A 52 7.33 -17.62 -0.59
C THR A 52 6.53 -16.37 -0.24
N PRO A 53 7.11 -15.42 0.51
CA PRO A 53 6.44 -14.15 0.79
C PRO A 53 6.43 -13.25 -0.45
N ILE A 54 5.33 -12.51 -0.60
CA ILE A 54 5.12 -11.50 -1.63
C ILE A 54 4.62 -10.25 -0.92
N PHE A 55 5.21 -9.10 -1.21
CA PHE A 55 4.83 -7.83 -0.59
C PHE A 55 4.02 -6.98 -1.55
N ALA A 56 3.07 -6.23 -0.99
CA ALA A 56 2.33 -5.21 -1.70
C ALA A 56 2.30 -3.92 -0.88
N THR A 57 2.44 -2.77 -1.54
CA THR A 57 2.32 -1.46 -0.86
C THR A 57 0.85 -1.11 -0.59
N GLN A 58 0.60 -0.36 0.47
CA GLN A 58 -0.75 -0.02 0.91
C GLN A 58 -1.24 1.23 0.17
N PRO A 59 -2.38 1.16 -0.54
CA PRO A 59 -3.03 2.35 -1.08
C PRO A 59 -3.96 3.00 -0.05
N ALA A 60 -4.30 4.25 -0.33
CA ALA A 60 -5.28 5.01 0.42
C ALA A 60 -6.01 5.99 -0.50
N LEU A 61 -7.23 6.36 -0.12
CA LEU A 61 -8.05 7.35 -0.83
C LEU A 61 -7.43 8.75 -0.76
N TYR A 62 -6.79 9.10 0.35
CA TYR A 62 -6.17 10.41 0.55
C TYR A 62 -4.77 10.53 -0.09
N GLY A 63 -4.28 11.76 -0.19
CA GLY A 63 -3.00 12.11 -0.78
C GLY A 63 -3.18 13.04 -1.98
N ASP A 64 -2.08 13.36 -2.66
CA ASP A 64 -2.12 14.33 -3.75
C ASP A 64 -2.98 13.84 -4.92
N GLY A 65 -4.02 14.60 -5.25
CA GLY A 65 -4.93 14.27 -6.35
C GLY A 65 -6.32 14.87 -6.15
N ILE A 66 -7.08 14.92 -7.24
CA ILE A 66 -8.49 15.29 -7.22
C ILE A 66 -9.33 14.02 -7.29
N ASP A 67 -10.24 13.85 -6.34
CA ASP A 67 -11.22 12.77 -6.39
C ASP A 67 -12.22 12.99 -7.52
N GLU A 68 -12.14 12.19 -8.59
CA GLU A 68 -12.97 12.38 -9.80
C GLU A 68 -14.49 12.46 -9.54
N PRO A 69 -15.11 11.60 -8.70
CA PRO A 69 -16.55 11.67 -8.43
C PRO A 69 -16.99 12.92 -7.67
N THR A 70 -16.14 13.51 -6.82
CA THR A 70 -16.54 14.61 -5.92
C THR A 70 -15.90 15.95 -6.25
N GLY A 71 -14.82 15.97 -7.03
CA GLY A 71 -14.01 17.16 -7.32
C GLY A 71 -13.16 17.65 -6.15
N VAL A 72 -13.11 16.92 -5.03
CA VAL A 72 -12.38 17.31 -3.82
C VAL A 72 -10.87 17.12 -4.00
N ASP A 73 -10.09 18.10 -3.56
CA ASP A 73 -8.63 17.97 -3.44
C ASP A 73 -8.28 17.11 -2.22
N LEU A 74 -7.90 15.87 -2.50
CA LEU A 74 -7.57 14.84 -1.50
C LEU A 74 -6.30 15.14 -0.72
N GLY A 75 -5.43 16.03 -1.20
CA GLY A 75 -4.25 16.48 -0.48
C GLY A 75 -4.61 17.44 0.65
N ARG A 76 -5.70 18.19 0.48
CA ARG A 76 -6.12 19.26 1.41
C ARG A 76 -7.14 18.82 2.43
N ILE A 77 -7.80 17.67 2.27
CA ILE A 77 -8.84 17.24 3.21
C ILE A 77 -8.29 17.18 4.64
N LYS A 78 -9.04 17.71 5.60
CA LYS A 78 -8.67 17.66 7.02
C LYS A 78 -8.85 16.24 7.55
N MET A 79 -7.76 15.64 8.04
CA MET A 79 -7.73 14.27 8.58
C MET A 79 -7.42 14.21 10.07
N GLY A 80 -7.07 15.35 10.67
CA GLY A 80 -6.79 15.52 12.09
C GLY A 80 -6.64 17.01 12.42
N GLU A 81 -6.26 17.33 13.66
CA GLU A 81 -6.05 18.73 14.07
C GLU A 81 -4.91 19.40 13.28
N HIS A 82 -3.82 18.65 13.05
CA HIS A 82 -2.60 19.11 12.37
C HIS A 82 -2.22 18.19 11.19
N ILE A 83 -3.18 17.46 10.62
CA ILE A 83 -2.93 16.47 9.57
C ILE A 83 -3.94 16.66 8.45
N ASN A 84 -3.44 16.87 7.22
CA ASN A 84 -4.22 16.82 6.00
C ASN A 84 -3.93 15.53 5.21
N GLY A 85 -4.62 15.34 4.09
CA GLY A 85 -4.45 14.16 3.24
C GLY A 85 -3.05 14.02 2.66
N HIS A 86 -2.38 15.12 2.31
CA HIS A 86 -1.00 15.12 1.85
C HIS A 86 -0.03 14.58 2.91
N LEU A 87 0.00 15.17 4.10
CA LEU A 87 0.88 14.72 5.19
C LEU A 87 0.57 13.27 5.59
N LYS A 88 -0.71 12.89 5.63
CA LYS A 88 -1.09 11.50 5.94
C LYS A 88 -0.60 10.52 4.87
N TRP A 89 -0.59 10.94 3.60
CA TRP A 89 -0.04 10.17 2.50
C TRP A 89 1.47 10.05 2.58
N GLU A 90 2.20 11.14 2.86
CA GLU A 90 3.66 11.08 3.04
C GLU A 90 4.06 10.11 4.15
N ILE A 91 3.35 10.13 5.28
CA ILE A 91 3.55 9.16 6.35
C ILE A 91 3.34 7.73 5.84
N LEU A 92 2.25 7.45 5.13
CA LEU A 92 1.99 6.12 4.57
C LEU A 92 3.08 5.71 3.56
N GLN A 93 3.56 6.66 2.75
CA GLN A 93 4.64 6.43 1.80
C GLN A 93 5.96 6.06 2.48
N MET A 94 6.23 6.52 3.71
CA MET A 94 7.38 6.03 4.48
C MET A 94 7.29 4.51 4.74
N TYR A 95 6.11 4.02 5.11
CA TYR A 95 5.89 2.58 5.33
C TYR A 95 5.86 1.78 4.02
N ASN A 96 5.31 2.36 2.95
CA ASN A 96 5.37 1.75 1.62
C ASN A 96 6.82 1.60 1.19
N ARG A 97 7.64 2.67 1.22
CA ARG A 97 9.08 2.63 0.88
C ARG A 97 9.83 1.58 1.71
N ALA A 98 9.63 1.55 3.03
CA ALA A 98 10.23 0.52 3.89
C ALA A 98 9.82 -0.91 3.46
N THR A 99 8.56 -1.11 3.07
CA THR A 99 8.08 -2.39 2.53
C THR A 99 8.76 -2.73 1.21
N GLU A 100 8.92 -1.74 0.33
CA GLU A 100 9.54 -1.91 -0.97
C GLU A 100 11.03 -2.26 -0.88
N GLU A 101 11.74 -1.60 0.02
CA GLU A 101 13.17 -1.79 0.30
C GLU A 101 13.40 -3.17 0.91
N VAL A 102 12.65 -3.54 1.96
CA VAL A 102 12.76 -4.88 2.57
C VAL A 102 12.47 -5.99 1.56
N ALA A 103 11.45 -5.82 0.70
CA ALA A 103 11.15 -6.79 -0.34
C ALA A 103 12.29 -6.90 -1.36
N ALA A 104 12.88 -5.78 -1.79
CA ALA A 104 13.99 -5.76 -2.73
C ALA A 104 15.25 -6.41 -2.13
N ASP A 105 15.66 -6.00 -0.93
CA ASP A 105 16.82 -6.54 -0.19
C ASP A 105 16.70 -8.06 0.00
N SER A 106 15.47 -8.54 0.19
CA SER A 106 15.17 -9.94 0.43
C SER A 106 14.86 -10.71 -0.86
N SER A 107 14.92 -10.10 -2.05
CA SER A 107 14.54 -10.75 -3.31
C SER A 107 13.10 -11.32 -3.30
N CYS A 108 12.18 -10.65 -2.61
CA CYS A 108 10.76 -10.96 -2.64
C CYS A 108 10.09 -10.23 -3.81
N LEU A 109 9.05 -10.83 -4.40
CA LEU A 109 8.22 -10.09 -5.35
C LEU A 109 7.55 -8.91 -4.63
N ARG A 110 7.59 -7.75 -5.27
CA ARG A 110 6.99 -6.50 -4.80
C ARG A 110 5.93 -6.04 -5.78
N ILE A 111 4.72 -5.83 -5.29
CA ILE A 111 3.60 -5.27 -6.03
C ILE A 111 3.38 -3.83 -5.57
N VAL A 112 3.64 -2.86 -6.46
CA VAL A 112 3.50 -1.42 -6.15
C VAL A 112 2.02 -1.02 -6.21
N LEU A 113 1.22 -1.54 -5.29
CA LEU A 113 -0.23 -1.33 -5.27
C LEU A 113 -0.62 0.09 -4.80
N GLY A 114 0.15 0.66 -3.87
CA GLY A 114 -0.06 1.99 -3.28
C GLY A 114 -0.21 3.11 -4.31
N ASP A 115 0.75 3.20 -5.24
CA ASP A 115 0.77 4.24 -6.27
C ASP A 115 -0.08 3.87 -7.51
N ARG A 116 -0.32 2.57 -7.74
CA ARG A 116 -1.08 2.09 -8.91
C ARG A 116 -2.59 2.11 -8.71
N MET A 117 -3.06 2.09 -7.46
CA MET A 117 -4.49 2.25 -7.18
C MET A 117 -4.91 3.71 -7.36
N PRO A 118 -5.94 4.00 -8.18
CA PRO A 118 -6.42 5.36 -8.34
C PRO A 118 -6.94 5.92 -7.02
N LYS A 119 -6.50 7.13 -6.66
CA LYS A 119 -7.03 7.89 -5.52
C LYS A 119 -8.42 8.42 -5.85
N SER A 120 -9.41 7.55 -5.76
CA SER A 120 -10.79 7.90 -6.08
C SER A 120 -11.80 7.14 -5.23
N SER A 121 -12.78 7.87 -4.68
CA SER A 121 -13.91 7.36 -3.91
C SER A 121 -14.77 6.35 -4.68
N ARG A 122 -14.62 6.29 -6.02
CA ARG A 122 -15.15 5.21 -6.86
C ARG A 122 -14.70 3.82 -6.39
N TYR A 123 -13.50 3.69 -5.84
CA TYR A 123 -12.89 2.41 -5.47
C TYR A 123 -12.90 2.14 -3.97
N PHE A 124 -13.24 3.12 -3.14
CA PHE A 124 -13.15 3.01 -1.68
C PHE A 124 -14.50 3.24 -0.98
N TYR A 125 -14.72 2.53 0.13
CA TYR A 125 -15.81 2.84 1.08
C TYR A 125 -15.41 3.97 2.02
N ASP A 126 -14.18 3.92 2.55
CA ASP A 126 -13.60 4.92 3.44
C ASP A 126 -12.17 5.26 3.00
N TYR A 127 -11.29 5.69 3.90
CA TYR A 127 -9.93 6.05 3.54
C TYR A 127 -9.06 4.87 3.08
N HIS A 128 -9.43 3.63 3.41
CA HIS A 128 -8.59 2.44 3.22
C HIS A 128 -9.32 1.24 2.63
N HIS A 129 -10.58 1.05 2.98
CA HIS A 129 -11.33 -0.13 2.58
C HIS A 129 -11.89 0.01 1.18
N PHE A 130 -11.70 -1.01 0.35
CA PHE A 130 -12.22 -1.02 -1.01
C PHE A 130 -13.68 -1.45 -1.08
N ASN A 131 -14.39 -0.89 -2.04
CA ASN A 131 -15.66 -1.44 -2.51
C ASN A 131 -15.44 -2.52 -3.57
N ASN A 132 -16.52 -3.10 -4.11
CA ASN A 132 -16.41 -4.18 -5.10
C ASN A 132 -15.61 -3.77 -6.34
N ALA A 133 -15.77 -2.53 -6.82
CA ALA A 133 -14.98 -2.02 -7.94
C ALA A 133 -13.51 -1.85 -7.55
N GLY A 134 -13.23 -1.40 -6.33
CA GLY A 134 -11.86 -1.34 -5.80
C GLY A 134 -11.20 -2.70 -5.68
N CYS A 135 -11.91 -3.70 -5.14
CA CYS A 135 -11.41 -5.08 -5.05
C CYS A 135 -11.07 -5.65 -6.44
N ALA A 136 -11.93 -5.42 -7.44
CA ALA A 136 -11.64 -5.83 -8.82
C ALA A 136 -10.39 -5.14 -9.37
N ARG A 137 -10.25 -3.82 -9.15
CA ARG A 137 -9.08 -3.07 -9.62
C ARG A 137 -7.78 -3.52 -8.93
N VAL A 138 -7.83 -3.82 -7.64
CA VAL A 138 -6.70 -4.41 -6.89
C VAL A 138 -6.33 -5.76 -7.49
N ALA A 139 -7.31 -6.62 -7.76
CA ALA A 139 -7.08 -7.93 -8.35
C ALA A 139 -6.38 -7.83 -9.72
N ASP A 140 -6.79 -6.88 -10.57
CA ASP A 140 -6.13 -6.63 -11.86
C ASP A 140 -4.65 -6.26 -11.66
N ILE A 141 -4.38 -5.26 -10.81
CA ILE A 141 -3.00 -4.80 -10.52
C ILE A 141 -2.14 -5.93 -9.98
N VAL A 142 -2.67 -6.71 -9.03
CA VAL A 142 -1.97 -7.86 -8.44
C VAL A 142 -1.72 -8.93 -9.49
N ALA A 143 -2.70 -9.25 -10.33
CA ALA A 143 -2.60 -10.30 -11.33
C ALA A 143 -1.55 -9.99 -12.40
N GLU A 144 -1.39 -8.72 -12.78
CA GLU A 144 -0.39 -8.28 -13.76
C GLU A 144 1.04 -8.65 -13.35
N GLU A 145 1.38 -8.54 -12.06
CA GLU A 145 2.72 -8.87 -11.53
C GLU A 145 2.82 -10.34 -11.07
N LEU A 146 1.78 -10.82 -10.38
CA LEU A 146 1.81 -12.12 -9.73
C LEU A 146 1.71 -13.28 -10.74
N THR A 147 0.92 -13.12 -11.79
CA THR A 147 0.74 -14.18 -12.79
C THR A 147 2.03 -14.57 -13.51
N PRO A 148 2.81 -13.64 -14.11
CA PRO A 148 4.08 -14.01 -14.75
C PRO A 148 5.08 -14.58 -13.73
N TYR A 149 5.12 -14.05 -12.50
CA TYR A 149 5.96 -14.58 -11.44
C TYR A 149 5.65 -16.05 -11.13
N LEU A 150 4.37 -16.38 -10.93
CA LEU A 150 3.96 -17.75 -10.65
C LEU A 150 4.21 -18.71 -11.82
N LYS A 151 4.03 -18.25 -13.07
CA LYS A 151 4.35 -19.05 -14.27
C LYS A 151 5.83 -19.38 -14.35
N ALA A 152 6.71 -18.41 -14.11
CA ALA A 152 8.15 -18.65 -14.09
C ALA A 152 8.53 -19.68 -13.02
N ARG A 153 7.97 -19.54 -11.81
CA ARG A 153 8.24 -20.48 -10.71
C ARG A 153 7.70 -21.88 -10.94
N ALA A 154 6.56 -22.04 -11.60
CA ALA A 154 6.04 -23.35 -11.95
C ALA A 154 6.99 -24.08 -12.90
N LEU A 155 7.53 -23.38 -13.91
CA LEU A 155 8.53 -23.93 -14.82
C LEU A 155 9.81 -24.36 -14.10
N ASP A 156 10.30 -23.56 -13.15
CA ASP A 156 11.49 -23.90 -12.36
C ASP A 156 11.27 -25.19 -11.54
N LEU A 157 10.08 -25.37 -10.95
CA LEU A 157 9.72 -26.57 -10.18
C LEU A 157 9.61 -27.81 -11.08
N GLU A 158 9.01 -27.68 -12.26
CA GLU A 158 8.93 -28.77 -13.25
C GLU A 158 10.34 -29.22 -13.68
N GLN A 159 11.24 -28.28 -14.00
CA GLN A 159 12.63 -28.59 -14.35
C GLN A 159 13.41 -29.22 -13.18
N ALA A 160 13.24 -28.74 -11.96
CA ALA A 160 13.93 -29.25 -10.77
C ALA A 160 13.44 -30.66 -10.35
N SER A 161 12.20 -31.01 -10.66
CA SER A 161 11.61 -32.33 -10.35
C SER A 161 12.00 -33.44 -11.33
N GLY A 162 12.74 -33.13 -12.40
CA GLY A 162 13.14 -34.10 -13.41
C GLY A 162 11.97 -34.70 -14.18
N HIS A 163 10.79 -34.07 -14.13
CA HIS A 163 9.63 -34.51 -14.89
C HIS A 163 9.83 -34.13 -16.36
N ASP A 164 10.13 -35.13 -17.18
CA ASP A 164 10.13 -35.06 -18.64
C ASP A 164 8.67 -35.14 -19.11
N PRO A 165 8.06 -34.03 -19.61
CA PRO A 165 6.71 -34.06 -20.13
C PRO A 165 6.75 -34.65 -21.54
N ARG A 166 6.95 -35.97 -21.61
CA ARG A 166 6.73 -36.76 -22.83
C ARG A 166 5.37 -37.43 -22.79
#